data_AF-A0A2E9QZ56-F1
#
_entry.id   AF-A0A2E9QZ56-F1
#
_cell.length_a   1.000
_cell.length_b   1.000
_cell.length_c   1.000
_cell.angle_alpha   90.00
_cell.angle_beta   90.00
_cell.angle_gamma   90.00
#
_symmetry.space_group_name_H-M   'P 1'
#
loop_
_entity.id
_entity.type
_entity.pdbx_description
1 polymer ?
#
loop_
_entity_poly.entity_id
_entity_poly.type
_entity_poly.pdbx_seq_one_letter_code
_entity_poly.pdbx_strand_id
1 'polypeptide(L)'
;MSEYEKAAMEWLGKHHYEIVGENEKVKGQGKEHKVRVHALSANREYMKFAKIATFVGVVSFLALFAGESIPALAGLMRDLGSIFGIAGKSFSLILFLGGGFFYTNAKGKIDEHVWVEFKNYKRRVNSNEIGKFYSTVEDVSKKSKEISDQWEAKYMMLFSSTGFSAQALQLAENYGIDCLTWKQGTDQFEREVWSQADLETQEEVEDNSDS
;
A
#
# COMPACT_ATOMS: atom_id res chain seq x y z
N MET A 1 2.08 -0.88 25.22
CA MET A 1 1.80 -1.30 23.83
C MET A 1 1.32 -2.74 23.88
N SER A 2 0.14 -3.01 23.33
CA SER A 2 -0.49 -4.34 23.27
C SER A 2 0.24 -5.29 22.31
N GLU A 3 0.03 -6.61 22.42
CA GLU A 3 0.61 -7.59 21.49
C GLU A 3 0.23 -7.29 20.04
N TYR A 4 -1.04 -6.93 19.82
CA TYR A 4 -1.55 -6.46 18.55
C TYR A 4 -0.78 -5.25 17.98
N GLU A 5 -0.54 -4.21 18.80
CA GLU A 5 0.22 -3.03 18.36
C GLU A 5 1.69 -3.39 18.06
N LYS A 6 2.30 -4.30 18.83
CA LYS A 6 3.66 -4.79 18.55
C LYS A 6 3.72 -5.53 17.22
N ALA A 7 2.75 -6.41 16.96
CA ALA A 7 2.65 -7.12 15.68
C ALA A 7 2.49 -6.14 14.51
N ALA A 8 1.67 -5.09 14.67
CA ALA A 8 1.48 -4.08 13.62
C ALA A 8 2.78 -3.33 13.32
N MET A 9 3.55 -2.95 14.35
CA MET A 9 4.86 -2.30 14.19
C MET A 9 5.88 -3.21 13.49
N GLU A 10 5.91 -4.48 13.87
CA GLU A 10 6.78 -5.47 13.20
C GLU A 10 6.39 -5.68 11.74
N TRP A 11 5.08 -5.73 11.45
CA TRP A 11 4.57 -5.84 10.10
C TRP A 11 4.99 -4.65 9.23
N LEU A 12 4.90 -3.42 9.76
CA LEU A 12 5.35 -2.21 9.05
C LEU A 12 6.83 -2.31 8.68
N GLY A 13 7.69 -2.71 9.62
CA GLY A 13 9.12 -2.90 9.35
C GLY A 13 9.42 -3.96 8.28
N LYS A 14 8.71 -5.09 8.31
CA LYS A 14 8.83 -6.15 7.29
C LYS A 14 8.37 -5.71 5.90
N HIS A 15 7.45 -4.76 5.82
CA HIS A 15 6.87 -4.26 4.57
C HIS A 15 7.51 -2.96 4.07
N HIS A 16 8.74 -2.67 4.52
CA HIS A 16 9.54 -1.53 4.07
C HIS A 16 8.94 -0.15 4.41
N TYR A 17 8.21 -0.06 5.53
CA TYR A 17 7.87 1.22 6.12
C TYR A 17 8.94 1.62 7.13
N GLU A 18 9.47 2.82 7.01
CA GLU A 18 10.41 3.39 7.97
C GLU A 18 9.63 4.20 9.01
N ILE A 19 9.68 3.81 10.28
CA ILE A 19 9.00 4.54 11.35
C ILE A 19 9.84 5.76 11.73
N VAL A 20 9.29 6.95 11.51
CA VAL A 20 9.96 8.23 11.81
C VAL A 20 9.51 8.77 13.16
N GLY A 21 8.27 8.50 13.54
CA GLY A 21 7.69 9.01 14.77
C GLY A 21 6.58 8.14 15.34
N GLU A 22 6.50 8.10 16.66
CA GLU A 22 5.40 7.47 17.39
C GLU A 22 4.75 8.50 18.30
N ASN A 23 3.42 8.47 18.39
CA ASN A 23 2.66 9.32 19.31
C ASN A 23 2.86 10.83 19.11
N GLU A 24 3.21 11.24 17.89
CA GLU A 24 3.51 12.62 17.54
C GLU A 24 2.26 13.50 17.65
N LYS A 25 2.48 14.73 18.10
CA LYS A 25 1.46 15.76 18.17
C LYS A 25 1.60 16.68 16.96
N VAL A 26 0.57 16.73 16.14
CA VAL A 26 0.53 17.55 14.93
C VAL A 26 -0.59 18.58 15.05
N LYS A 27 -0.35 19.80 14.57
CA LYS A 27 -1.35 20.88 14.61
C LYS A 27 -2.14 20.89 13.31
N GLY A 28 -3.45 20.70 13.40
CA GLY A 28 -4.40 21.00 12.32
C GLY A 28 -4.91 22.43 12.39
N GLN A 29 -6.05 22.73 11.75
CA GLN A 29 -6.66 24.05 11.80
C GLN A 29 -7.26 24.31 13.18
N GLY A 30 -6.45 24.91 14.06
CA GLY A 30 -6.88 25.37 15.38
C GLY A 30 -6.94 24.29 16.46
N LYS A 31 -6.62 23.02 16.14
CA LYS A 31 -6.57 21.91 17.11
C LYS A 31 -5.32 21.05 16.93
N GLU A 32 -4.83 20.49 18.04
CA GLU A 32 -3.77 19.49 18.03
C GLU A 32 -4.36 18.08 17.94
N HIS A 33 -3.78 17.25 17.06
CA HIS A 33 -4.13 15.85 16.86
C HIS A 33 -2.93 14.96 17.16
N LYS A 34 -3.20 13.70 17.49
CA LYS A 34 -2.15 12.73 17.82
C LYS A 34 -2.01 11.71 16.69
N VAL A 35 -0.90 11.74 15.98
CA VAL A 35 -0.51 10.69 15.04
C VAL A 35 -0.04 9.51 15.86
N ARG A 36 -0.60 8.32 15.61
CA ARG A 36 -0.19 7.15 16.40
C ARG A 36 1.17 6.65 15.95
N VAL A 37 1.33 6.46 14.65
CA VAL A 37 2.61 6.16 14.01
C VAL A 37 2.72 6.97 12.72
N HIS A 38 3.83 7.69 12.59
CA HIS A 38 4.27 8.36 11.38
C HIS A 38 5.33 7.45 10.75
N ALA A 39 5.03 6.93 9.56
CA ALA A 39 5.97 6.17 8.77
C ALA A 39 6.28 6.87 7.44
N LEU A 40 7.40 6.49 6.83
CA LEU A 40 7.73 6.79 5.45
C LEU A 40 7.65 5.51 4.63
N SER A 41 7.18 5.64 3.40
CA SER A 41 7.14 4.58 2.39
C SER A 41 7.89 5.05 1.15
N ALA A 42 8.49 4.08 0.45
CA ALA A 42 8.84 4.32 -0.94
C ALA A 42 7.59 4.67 -1.74
N ASN A 43 7.72 5.56 -2.72
CA ASN A 43 6.58 6.00 -3.52
C ASN A 43 5.90 4.80 -4.19
N ARG A 44 4.60 4.58 -3.92
CA ARG A 44 3.89 3.36 -4.35
C ARG A 44 3.76 3.28 -5.86
N GLU A 45 3.51 4.39 -6.54
CA GLU A 45 3.42 4.43 -8.00
C GLU A 45 4.79 4.14 -8.61
N TYR A 46 5.84 4.79 -8.10
CA TYR A 46 7.20 4.56 -8.54
C TYR A 46 7.63 3.09 -8.34
N MET A 47 7.27 2.47 -7.21
CA MET A 47 7.52 1.05 -6.95
C MET A 47 6.73 0.12 -7.87
N LYS A 48 5.49 0.47 -8.25
CA LYS A 48 4.73 -0.27 -9.28
C LYS A 48 5.44 -0.18 -10.63
N PHE A 49 5.83 1.02 -11.06
CA PHE A 49 6.57 1.21 -12.31
C PHE A 49 7.91 0.48 -12.31
N ALA A 50 8.66 0.55 -11.20
CA ALA A 50 9.93 -0.16 -11.05
C ALA A 50 9.75 -1.67 -11.17
N LYS A 51 8.73 -2.26 -10.52
CA LYS A 51 8.41 -3.71 -10.66
C LYS A 51 8.10 -4.09 -12.11
N ILE A 52 7.30 -3.29 -12.80
CA ILE A 52 6.97 -3.51 -14.23
C ILE A 52 8.22 -3.42 -15.09
N ALA A 53 9.04 -2.37 -14.90
CA ALA A 53 10.28 -2.18 -15.65
C ALA A 53 11.28 -3.33 -15.40
N THR A 54 11.44 -3.79 -14.16
CA THR A 54 12.25 -4.97 -13.84
C THR A 54 11.70 -6.22 -14.50
N PHE A 55 10.38 -6.44 -14.46
CA PHE A 55 9.75 -7.59 -15.10
C PHE A 55 10.01 -7.59 -16.62
N VAL A 56 9.78 -6.46 -17.29
CA VAL A 56 10.08 -6.29 -18.72
C VAL A 56 11.56 -6.55 -19.00
N GLY A 57 12.46 -6.05 -18.16
CA GLY A 57 13.89 -6.29 -18.26
C GLY A 57 14.25 -7.78 -18.16
N VAL A 58 13.68 -8.50 -17.17
CA VAL A 58 13.90 -9.95 -16.97
C VAL A 58 13.36 -10.76 -18.14
N VAL A 59 12.15 -10.48 -18.61
CA VAL A 59 11.56 -11.16 -19.78
C VAL A 59 12.42 -10.93 -21.03
N SER A 60 12.90 -9.70 -21.23
CA SER A 60 13.80 -9.37 -22.35
C SER A 60 15.13 -10.15 -22.26
N PHE A 61 15.70 -10.28 -21.05
CA PHE A 61 16.90 -11.09 -20.83
C PHE A 61 16.67 -12.58 -21.10
N LEU A 62 15.57 -13.15 -20.59
CA LEU A 62 15.22 -14.55 -20.84
C LEU A 62 14.98 -14.82 -22.33
N ALA A 63 14.39 -13.87 -23.05
CA ALA A 63 14.23 -13.95 -24.49
C ALA A 63 15.57 -14.06 -25.21
N LEU A 64 16.60 -13.31 -24.79
CA LEU A 64 17.94 -13.37 -25.38
C LEU A 64 18.68 -14.69 -25.17
N PHE A 65 18.53 -15.33 -24.00
CA PHE A 65 19.34 -16.49 -23.62
C PHE A 65 18.60 -17.83 -23.64
N ALA A 66 17.26 -17.80 -23.53
CA ALA A 66 16.41 -18.99 -23.50
C ALA A 66 15.32 -18.96 -24.58
N GLY A 67 15.24 -17.91 -25.41
CA GLY A 67 14.18 -17.73 -26.41
C GLY A 67 14.03 -18.88 -27.42
N GLU A 68 15.09 -19.62 -27.72
CA GLU A 68 15.04 -20.79 -28.62
C GLU A 68 14.43 -22.04 -27.97
N SER A 69 14.38 -22.10 -26.62
CA SER A 69 13.86 -23.25 -25.86
C SER A 69 12.46 -23.03 -25.28
N ILE A 70 11.91 -21.82 -25.40
CA ILE A 70 10.55 -21.49 -24.95
C ILE A 70 9.72 -21.03 -26.16
N PRO A 71 8.79 -21.87 -26.68
CA PRO A 71 8.04 -21.58 -27.91
C PRO A 71 7.26 -20.25 -27.88
N ALA A 72 6.74 -19.88 -26.70
CA ALA A 72 6.03 -18.62 -26.51
C ALA A 72 6.93 -17.37 -26.62
N LEU A 73 8.21 -17.48 -26.25
CA LEU A 73 9.19 -16.41 -26.38
C LEU A 73 9.86 -16.39 -27.77
N ALA A 74 9.91 -17.53 -28.45
CA ALA A 74 10.47 -17.64 -29.80
C ALA A 74 9.72 -16.77 -30.82
N GLY A 75 8.38 -16.71 -30.74
CA GLY A 75 7.56 -15.82 -31.58
C GLY A 75 7.86 -14.34 -31.32
N LEU A 76 7.90 -13.94 -30.06
CA LEU A 76 8.22 -12.57 -29.64
C LEU A 76 9.65 -12.16 -30.07
N MET A 77 10.62 -13.06 -29.94
CA MET A 77 12.01 -12.85 -30.36
C MET A 77 12.16 -12.72 -31.88
N ARG A 78 11.33 -13.43 -32.65
CA ARG A 78 11.33 -13.34 -34.11
C ARG A 78 10.76 -12.00 -34.58
N ASP A 79 9.70 -11.52 -33.94
CA ASP A 79 9.12 -10.20 -34.23
C ASP A 79 10.06 -9.07 -33.78
N LEU A 80 10.60 -9.12 -32.56
CA LEU A 80 11.57 -8.13 -32.05
C LEU A 80 12.91 -8.18 -32.81
N GLY A 81 13.37 -9.36 -33.19
CA GLY A 81 14.59 -9.55 -33.98
C GLY A 81 14.48 -8.98 -35.39
N SER A 82 13.28 -9.01 -35.98
CA SER A 82 13.00 -8.38 -37.29
C SER A 82 13.02 -6.85 -37.24
N ILE A 83 12.67 -6.27 -36.10
CA ILE A 83 12.59 -4.81 -35.90
C ILE A 83 13.96 -4.23 -35.50
N PHE A 84 14.77 -4.97 -34.73
CA PHE A 84 15.96 -4.41 -34.08
C PHE A 84 17.32 -5.04 -34.46
N GLY A 85 17.37 -6.16 -35.19
CA GLY A 85 18.64 -6.77 -35.65
C GLY A 85 19.67 -7.04 -34.52
N ILE A 86 20.97 -6.93 -34.82
CA ILE A 86 22.10 -7.09 -33.85
C ILE A 86 22.00 -6.05 -32.70
N ALA A 87 21.35 -4.91 -32.92
CA ALA A 87 21.09 -3.90 -31.89
C ALA A 87 20.03 -4.35 -30.87
N GLY A 88 19.18 -5.32 -31.20
CA GLY A 88 18.15 -5.85 -30.30
C GLY A 88 18.71 -6.60 -29.08
N LYS A 89 19.89 -7.23 -29.22
CA LYS A 89 20.58 -7.91 -28.11
C LYS A 89 21.14 -6.91 -27.09
N SER A 90 21.79 -5.85 -27.58
CA SER A 90 22.30 -4.77 -26.74
C SER A 90 21.17 -3.98 -26.07
N PHE A 91 20.07 -3.71 -26.79
CA PHE A 91 18.90 -3.03 -26.24
C PHE A 91 18.24 -3.81 -25.10
N SER A 92 18.08 -5.13 -25.26
CA SER A 92 17.49 -6.00 -24.23
C SER A 92 18.38 -6.12 -22.98
N LEU A 93 19.71 -6.14 -23.16
CA LEU A 93 20.65 -6.07 -22.03
C LEU A 93 20.58 -4.71 -21.31
N ILE A 94 20.44 -3.60 -22.05
CA ILE A 94 20.24 -2.26 -21.48
C ILE A 94 18.92 -2.18 -20.72
N LEU A 95 17.83 -2.78 -21.21
CA LEU A 95 16.56 -2.84 -20.49
C LEU A 95 16.65 -3.68 -19.21
N PHE A 96 17.39 -4.79 -19.23
CA PHE A 96 17.62 -5.63 -18.05
C PHE A 96 18.45 -4.88 -16.99
N LEU A 97 19.61 -4.36 -17.37
CA LEU A 97 20.50 -3.62 -16.47
C LEU A 97 19.85 -2.32 -15.99
N GLY A 98 19.17 -1.60 -16.89
CA GLY A 98 18.40 -0.41 -16.57
C GLY A 98 17.26 -0.71 -15.60
N GLY A 99 16.46 -1.74 -15.85
CA GLY A 99 15.36 -2.14 -14.97
C GLY A 99 15.81 -2.54 -13.57
N GLY A 100 16.98 -3.20 -13.44
CA GLY A 100 17.61 -3.48 -12.15
C GLY A 100 18.08 -2.22 -11.43
N PHE A 101 18.75 -1.30 -12.14
CA PHE A 101 19.21 -0.02 -11.60
C PHE A 101 18.06 0.91 -11.19
N PHE A 102 16.96 0.93 -11.94
CA PHE A 102 15.75 1.67 -11.58
C PHE A 102 15.12 1.12 -10.29
N TYR A 103 15.06 -0.19 -10.13
CA TYR A 103 14.49 -0.82 -8.93
C TYR A 103 15.33 -0.59 -7.67
N THR A 104 16.66 -0.63 -7.77
CA THR A 104 17.54 -0.33 -6.63
C THR A 104 17.46 1.14 -6.23
N ASN A 105 17.41 2.07 -7.18
CA ASN A 105 17.20 3.49 -6.88
C ASN A 105 15.79 3.80 -6.36
N ALA A 106 14.77 3.05 -6.80
CA ALA A 106 13.40 3.18 -6.29
C ALA A 106 13.29 2.88 -4.79
N LYS A 107 14.00 1.85 -4.34
CA LYS A 107 14.06 1.53 -2.91
C LYS A 107 14.74 2.62 -2.06
N GLY A 108 15.59 3.46 -2.66
CA GLY A 108 16.27 4.56 -1.98
C GLY A 108 15.47 5.85 -1.85
N LYS A 109 14.32 5.97 -2.54
CA LYS A 109 13.42 7.14 -2.45
C LYS A 109 12.26 6.83 -1.52
N ILE A 110 12.56 6.80 -0.22
CA ILE A 110 11.57 6.75 0.85
C ILE A 110 11.27 8.19 1.24
N ASP A 111 10.22 8.77 0.67
CA ASP A 111 9.84 10.17 0.87
C ASP A 111 8.34 10.37 1.09
N GLU A 112 7.51 9.33 0.96
CA GLU A 112 6.07 9.47 1.11
C GLU A 112 5.61 9.16 2.52
N HIS A 113 5.04 10.20 3.12
CA HIS A 113 4.49 10.25 4.44
C HIS A 113 3.22 9.38 4.61
N VAL A 114 3.22 8.47 5.58
CA VAL A 114 2.15 7.51 5.86
C VAL A 114 1.61 7.68 7.28
N TRP A 115 0.36 8.11 7.41
CA TRP A 115 -0.30 8.16 8.71
C TRP A 115 -0.86 6.78 9.05
N VAL A 116 -0.41 6.23 10.17
CA VAL A 116 -0.86 4.92 10.65
C VAL A 116 -1.59 5.04 11.98
N GLU A 117 -2.77 4.44 12.07
CA GLU A 117 -3.55 4.28 13.30
C GLU A 117 -3.85 2.83 13.64
N PHE A 118 -3.93 2.55 14.95
CA PHE A 118 -4.20 1.23 15.50
C PHE A 118 -5.53 1.24 16.25
N LYS A 119 -6.50 0.41 15.81
CA LYS A 119 -7.80 0.23 16.45
C LYS A 119 -7.87 -1.12 17.16
N ASN A 120 -7.49 -1.13 18.43
CA ASN A 120 -7.59 -2.32 19.27
C ASN A 120 -8.94 -2.39 19.99
N TYR A 121 -10.01 -2.66 19.24
CA TYR A 121 -11.36 -2.75 19.77
C TYR A 121 -11.81 -4.21 19.88
N LYS A 122 -12.71 -4.48 20.83
CA LYS A 122 -13.42 -5.77 20.90
C LYS A 122 -14.51 -5.93 19.82
N ARG A 123 -14.81 -4.85 19.10
CA ARG A 123 -15.81 -4.79 18.02
C ARG A 123 -15.15 -4.33 16.73
N ARG A 124 -15.74 -4.68 15.59
CA ARG A 124 -15.32 -4.17 14.28
C ARG A 124 -15.34 -2.64 14.23
N VAL A 125 -14.41 -2.09 13.46
CA VAL A 125 -14.33 -0.65 13.16
C VAL A 125 -15.48 -0.28 12.22
N ASN A 126 -16.20 0.79 12.55
CA ASN A 126 -17.36 1.25 11.78
C ASN A 126 -17.03 2.51 10.96
N SER A 127 -17.95 2.91 10.08
CA SER A 127 -17.79 4.06 9.17
C SER A 127 -17.52 5.38 9.92
N ASN A 128 -18.10 5.57 11.10
CA ASN A 128 -17.85 6.75 11.92
C ASN A 128 -16.37 6.89 12.33
N GLU A 129 -15.72 5.78 12.68
CA GLU A 129 -14.29 5.80 13.01
C GLU A 129 -13.42 6.09 11.78
N ILE A 130 -13.80 5.60 10.60
CA ILE A 130 -13.13 5.94 9.33
C ILE A 130 -13.28 7.44 9.02
N GLY A 131 -14.50 7.97 9.11
CA GLY A 131 -14.79 9.38 8.85
C GLY A 131 -14.05 10.33 9.79
N LYS A 132 -14.00 10.01 11.09
CA LYS A 132 -13.22 10.78 12.08
C LYS A 132 -11.74 10.77 11.73
N PHE A 133 -11.19 9.59 11.42
CA PHE A 133 -9.78 9.45 11.07
C PHE A 133 -9.44 10.28 9.83
N TYR A 134 -10.21 10.15 8.75
CA TYR A 134 -10.03 10.94 7.54
C TYR A 134 -10.13 12.44 7.80
N SER A 135 -11.15 12.88 8.54
CA SER A 135 -11.34 14.30 8.87
C SER A 135 -10.16 14.87 9.66
N THR A 136 -9.57 14.10 10.58
CA THR A 136 -8.36 14.50 11.30
C THR A 136 -7.16 14.65 10.36
N VAL A 137 -6.94 13.69 9.46
CA VAL A 137 -5.83 13.77 8.49
C VAL A 137 -6.02 14.95 7.54
N GLU A 138 -7.24 15.20 7.08
CA GLU A 138 -7.57 16.32 6.21
C GLU A 138 -7.35 17.68 6.90
N ASP A 139 -7.73 17.81 8.17
CA ASP A 139 -7.50 19.02 8.96
C ASP A 139 -6.01 19.36 9.11
N VAL A 140 -5.18 18.34 9.38
CA VAL A 140 -3.72 18.50 9.43
C VAL A 140 -3.15 18.84 8.05
N SER A 141 -3.62 18.17 7.00
CA SER A 141 -3.15 18.37 5.63
C SER A 141 -3.52 19.75 5.05
N LYS A 142 -4.66 20.31 5.45
CA LYS A 142 -5.02 21.70 5.13
C LYS A 142 -4.06 22.67 5.81
N LYS A 143 -3.74 22.42 7.09
CA LYS A 143 -2.84 23.29 7.82
C LYS A 143 -1.41 23.26 7.29
N SER A 144 -0.93 22.08 6.87
CA SER A 144 0.41 21.95 6.31
C SER A 144 0.61 22.71 5.02
N LYS A 145 -0.39 22.66 4.12
CA LYS A 145 -0.38 23.42 2.86
C LYS A 145 -0.28 24.94 3.06
N GLU A 146 -0.83 25.45 4.16
CA GLU A 146 -0.72 26.88 4.52
C GLU A 146 0.67 27.26 5.05
N ILE A 147 1.39 26.33 5.69
CA ILE A 147 2.59 26.64 6.51
C ILE A 147 3.91 26.18 5.84
N SER A 148 3.88 25.51 4.69
CA SER A 148 5.06 25.03 3.94
C SER A 148 5.95 24.00 4.66
N ASP A 149 5.85 23.84 5.99
CA ASP A 149 6.81 23.08 6.81
C ASP A 149 6.19 21.96 7.65
N GLN A 150 4.92 21.62 7.45
CA GLN A 150 4.30 20.48 8.15
C GLN A 150 4.17 19.30 7.20
N TRP A 151 4.47 18.11 7.72
CA TRP A 151 4.31 16.87 6.98
C TRP A 151 2.85 16.71 6.51
N GLU A 152 2.64 16.17 5.31
CA GLU A 152 1.32 15.83 4.77
C GLU A 152 1.27 14.33 4.51
N ALA A 153 0.30 13.62 5.10
CA ALA A 153 0.14 12.20 4.84
C ALA A 153 -0.32 11.97 3.40
N LYS A 154 0.51 11.32 2.59
CA LYS A 154 0.16 10.85 1.25
C LYS A 154 -0.61 9.55 1.28
N TYR A 155 -0.35 8.70 2.28
CA TYR A 155 -1.09 7.46 2.51
C TYR A 155 -1.62 7.40 3.93
N MET A 156 -2.72 6.67 4.08
CA MET A 156 -3.41 6.46 5.33
C MET A 156 -3.61 4.97 5.54
N MET A 157 -3.29 4.48 6.74
CA MET A 157 -3.52 3.08 7.12
C MET A 157 -4.22 2.99 8.46
N LEU A 158 -5.20 2.10 8.51
CA LEU A 158 -5.85 1.69 9.74
C LEU A 158 -5.64 0.20 9.94
N PHE A 159 -5.05 -0.14 11.08
CA PHE A 159 -5.00 -1.52 11.54
C PHE A 159 -6.17 -1.74 12.50
N SER A 160 -6.80 -2.92 12.44
CA SER A 160 -7.83 -3.36 13.37
C SER A 160 -7.49 -4.73 13.95
N SER A 161 -7.73 -4.90 15.26
CA SER A 161 -7.58 -6.22 15.90
C SER A 161 -8.75 -7.17 15.65
N THR A 162 -9.89 -6.65 15.18
CA THR A 162 -11.14 -7.42 15.01
C THR A 162 -11.81 -7.23 13.64
N GLY A 163 -11.19 -6.45 12.75
CA GLY A 163 -11.68 -6.18 11.40
C GLY A 163 -12.56 -4.93 11.27
N PHE A 164 -13.21 -4.81 10.11
CA PHE A 164 -13.99 -3.64 9.71
C PHE A 164 -15.42 -4.07 9.31
N SER A 165 -16.40 -3.16 9.46
CA SER A 165 -17.74 -3.36 8.88
C SER A 165 -17.73 -3.08 7.37
N ALA A 166 -18.64 -3.66 6.60
CA ALA A 166 -18.74 -3.42 5.14
C ALA A 166 -18.84 -1.93 4.80
N GLN A 167 -19.69 -1.17 5.51
CA GLN A 167 -19.82 0.28 5.35
C GLN A 167 -18.53 1.05 5.66
N ALA A 168 -17.72 0.54 6.60
CA ALA A 168 -16.41 1.13 6.91
C ALA A 168 -15.42 0.90 5.78
N LEU A 169 -15.39 -0.32 5.21
CA LEU A 169 -14.53 -0.66 4.08
C LEU A 169 -14.89 0.16 2.84
N GLN A 170 -16.19 0.30 2.55
CA GLN A 170 -16.68 1.12 1.45
C GLN A 170 -16.25 2.59 1.60
N LEU A 171 -16.40 3.15 2.81
CA LEU A 171 -15.99 4.53 3.08
C LEU A 171 -14.47 4.69 3.04
N ALA A 172 -13.72 3.71 3.53
CA ALA A 172 -12.26 3.70 3.51
C ALA A 172 -11.73 3.64 2.07
N GLU A 173 -12.34 2.86 1.20
CA GLU A 173 -12.01 2.80 -0.22
C GLU A 173 -12.20 4.15 -0.91
N ASN A 174 -13.33 4.82 -0.67
CA ASN A 174 -13.59 6.17 -1.20
C ASN A 174 -12.54 7.21 -0.74
N TYR A 175 -11.97 7.03 0.46
CA TYR A 175 -10.94 7.90 1.01
C TYR A 175 -9.51 7.42 0.75
N GLY A 176 -9.32 6.29 0.06
CA GLY A 176 -7.99 5.72 -0.19
C GLY A 176 -7.25 5.27 1.08
N ILE A 177 -7.98 4.83 2.11
CA ILE A 177 -7.42 4.34 3.37
C ILE A 177 -7.22 2.83 3.27
N ASP A 178 -6.02 2.34 3.56
CA ASP A 178 -5.78 0.90 3.66
C ASP A 178 -6.25 0.36 5.01
N CYS A 179 -7.15 -0.62 4.95
CA CYS A 179 -7.67 -1.34 6.11
C CYS A 179 -6.94 -2.67 6.26
N LEU A 180 -6.24 -2.87 7.38
CA LEU A 180 -5.48 -4.07 7.67
C LEU A 180 -6.01 -4.75 8.93
N THR A 181 -6.32 -6.03 8.84
CA THR A 181 -6.88 -6.81 9.95
C THR A 181 -5.88 -7.79 10.48
N TRP A 182 -5.75 -7.83 11.80
CA TRP A 182 -4.84 -8.73 12.46
C TRP A 182 -5.33 -10.18 12.36
N LYS A 183 -4.45 -11.05 11.88
CA LYS A 183 -4.66 -12.48 11.98
C LYS A 183 -4.24 -12.94 13.38
N GLN A 184 -5.21 -13.01 14.28
CA GLN A 184 -5.00 -13.25 15.70
C GLN A 184 -4.06 -14.44 15.96
N GLY A 185 -3.10 -14.25 16.87
CA GLY A 185 -2.10 -15.27 17.21
C GLY A 185 -0.93 -15.35 16.22
N THR A 186 -0.85 -14.46 15.25
CA THR A 186 0.28 -14.33 14.30
C THR A 186 0.83 -12.91 14.30
N ASP A 187 1.91 -12.67 13.55
CA ASP A 187 2.46 -11.36 13.22
C ASP A 187 1.92 -10.81 11.87
N GLN A 188 0.90 -11.46 11.31
CA GLN A 188 0.39 -11.16 9.97
C GLN A 188 -0.85 -10.28 10.00
N PHE A 189 -0.95 -9.46 8.96
CA PHE A 189 -2.10 -8.61 8.69
C PHE A 189 -2.58 -8.82 7.26
N GLU A 190 -3.89 -8.92 7.10
CA GLU A 190 -4.54 -9.11 5.81
C GLU A 190 -5.28 -7.82 5.45
N ARG A 191 -5.15 -7.38 4.19
CA ARG A 191 -5.86 -6.20 3.70
C ARG A 191 -7.31 -6.57 3.46
N GLU A 192 -8.23 -5.93 4.17
CA GLU A 192 -9.65 -6.05 3.88
C GLU A 192 -10.02 -5.08 2.74
N VAL A 193 -10.72 -5.59 1.74
CA VAL A 193 -11.19 -4.84 0.58
C VAL A 193 -12.70 -4.95 0.55
N TRP A 194 -13.40 -3.87 0.24
CA TRP A 194 -14.84 -3.90 0.08
C TRP A 194 -15.22 -4.76 -1.14
N SER A 195 -16.26 -5.58 -0.99
CA SER A 195 -16.91 -6.26 -2.10
C SER A 195 -18.43 -6.09 -2.01
N GLN A 196 -19.12 -6.07 -3.16
CA GLN A 196 -20.59 -5.98 -3.18
C GLN A 196 -21.27 -7.16 -2.46
N ALA A 197 -20.63 -8.34 -2.43
CA ALA A 197 -21.15 -9.52 -1.75
C ALA A 197 -21.26 -9.36 -0.22
N ASP A 198 -20.48 -8.44 0.37
CA ASP A 198 -20.48 -8.19 1.82
C ASP A 198 -21.72 -7.40 2.29
N LEU A 199 -22.49 -6.81 1.38
CA LEU A 199 -23.76 -6.13 1.69
C LEU A 199 -24.91 -7.14 1.84
N GLU A 200 -24.95 -8.17 0.98
CA GLU A 200 -26.01 -9.19 0.98
C GLU A 200 -25.97 -10.06 2.25
N THR A 201 -24.78 -10.30 2.80
CA THR A 201 -24.62 -11.04 4.06
C THR A 201 -25.05 -10.25 5.30
N GLN A 202 -25.19 -8.92 5.23
CA GLN A 202 -25.71 -8.12 6.34
C GLN A 202 -27.24 -8.09 6.34
N GLU A 203 -27.89 -8.08 5.16
CA GLU A 203 -29.36 -8.14 5.07
C GLU A 203 -29.91 -9.48 5.57
N GLU A 204 -29.26 -10.62 5.28
CA GLU A 204 -29.71 -11.93 5.75
C GLU A 204 -29.57 -12.16 7.27
N VAL A 205 -28.67 -11.44 7.96
CA VAL A 205 -28.44 -11.59 9.41
C VAL A 205 -29.42 -10.72 10.22
N GLU A 206 -29.81 -9.55 9.72
CA GLU A 206 -30.86 -8.74 10.37
C GLU A 206 -32.24 -9.40 10.23
N ASP A 207 -32.57 -9.99 9.07
CA ASP A 207 -33.88 -10.62 8.82
C ASP A 207 -34.09 -11.93 9.61
N ASN A 208 -33.01 -12.60 10.03
CA ASN A 208 -33.06 -13.80 10.88
C ASN A 208 -32.97 -13.51 12.39
N SER A 209 -32.85 -12.24 12.79
CA SER A 209 -32.79 -11.85 14.21
C SER A 209 -34.15 -11.47 14.82
N ASP A 210 -35.18 -11.39 13.97
CA ASP A 210 -36.58 -11.06 14.33
C ASP A 210 -37.55 -12.27 14.23
N SER A 211 -37.04 -13.51 14.23
CA SER A 211 -37.86 -14.75 14.22
C SER A 211 -37.72 -15.62 15.46
#